data_AF-A0AAW2TGR4-F1
#
_entry.id   AF-A0AAW2TGR4-F1
#
_cell.length_a   1.000
_cell.length_b   1.000
_cell.length_c   1.000
_cell.angle_alpha   90.00
_cell.angle_beta   90.00
_cell.angle_gamma   90.00
#
_symmetry.space_group_name_H-M   'P 1'
#
loop_
_entity.id
_entity.type
_entity.pdbx_description
1 polymer ?
#
loop_
_entity_poly.entity_id
_entity_poly.type
_entity_poly.pdbx_seq_one_letter_code
_entity_poly.pdbx_strand_id
1 'polypeptide(L)'
;MFQRPGVSPDRGVFKYMDLRFPTQTAASNDVNEVECECCGLSEDCTGAYIRRTRARFYGKWVCGLCSEAVHEESYKLGGTRNIVQEEALDAHMNVCRAFNRTVRVNPAMSLAYAMRRILRTNSHKKA
;
A
#
# COMPACT_ATOMS: atom_id res chain seq x y z
N MET A 1 -12.81 47.99 -42.74
CA MET A 1 -13.26 47.88 -41.33
C MET A 1 -13.77 46.48 -41.09
N PHE A 2 -13.00 45.62 -40.41
CA PHE A 2 -13.52 44.52 -39.58
C PHE A 2 -12.40 44.15 -38.61
N GLN A 3 -12.46 44.73 -37.41
CA GLN A 3 -11.57 44.36 -36.31
C GLN A 3 -11.98 42.98 -35.79
N ARG A 4 -11.01 42.07 -35.67
CA ARG A 4 -11.21 40.83 -34.91
C ARG A 4 -11.22 41.17 -33.42
N PRO A 5 -12.18 40.68 -32.63
CA PRO A 5 -12.13 40.80 -31.18
C PRO A 5 -10.99 39.92 -30.63
N GLY A 6 -10.17 40.52 -29.76
CA GLY A 6 -9.11 39.83 -29.04
C GLY A 6 -9.71 38.74 -28.14
N VAL A 7 -9.29 37.50 -28.37
CA VAL A 7 -9.59 36.38 -27.48
C VAL A 7 -8.83 36.63 -26.18
N SER A 8 -9.59 36.80 -25.09
CA SER A 8 -9.05 36.82 -23.72
C SER A 8 -8.34 35.50 -23.44
N PRO A 9 -7.14 35.49 -22.84
CA PRO A 9 -6.54 34.23 -22.43
C PRO A 9 -7.32 33.68 -21.23
N ASP A 10 -7.82 32.48 -21.42
CA ASP A 10 -8.61 31.70 -20.50
C ASP A 10 -8.06 31.68 -19.07
N ARG A 11 -8.97 31.96 -18.13
CA ARG A 11 -8.85 31.56 -16.74
C ARG A 11 -9.04 30.05 -16.66
N GLY A 12 -7.95 29.31 -16.52
CA GLY A 12 -8.03 27.91 -16.12
C GLY A 12 -6.75 27.16 -16.41
N VAL A 13 -6.43 26.20 -15.57
CA VAL A 13 -5.35 25.21 -15.73
C VAL A 13 -3.94 25.57 -15.20
N PHE A 14 -3.46 26.82 -15.23
CA PHE A 14 -2.07 27.10 -14.80
C PHE A 14 -1.81 27.10 -13.27
N LYS A 15 -2.86 27.09 -12.43
CA LYS A 15 -2.72 27.24 -10.97
C LYS A 15 -2.18 26.00 -10.25
N TYR A 16 -2.01 24.86 -10.94
CA TYR A 16 -1.66 23.57 -10.32
C TYR A 16 -0.22 23.10 -10.59
N MET A 17 0.61 23.85 -11.32
CA MET A 17 2.01 23.49 -11.56
C MET A 17 3.03 24.37 -10.83
N ASP A 18 2.62 25.42 -10.12
CA ASP A 18 3.48 26.22 -9.24
C ASP A 18 3.58 25.66 -7.81
N LEU A 19 3.75 24.34 -7.70
CA LEU A 19 4.22 23.71 -6.47
C LEU A 19 5.75 23.66 -6.49
N ARG A 20 6.40 24.83 -6.44
CA ARG A 20 7.69 24.88 -5.75
C ARG A 20 7.39 24.65 -4.28
N PHE A 21 7.31 23.36 -3.92
CA PHE A 21 7.29 22.91 -2.54
C PHE A 21 8.46 23.60 -1.85
N PRO A 22 8.23 24.34 -0.74
CA PRO A 22 9.34 24.89 0.02
C PRO A 22 10.23 23.72 0.41
N THR A 23 11.44 23.67 -0.14
CA THR A 23 12.47 22.72 0.28
C THR A 23 12.71 23.02 1.75
N GLN A 24 12.10 22.23 2.62
CA GLN A 24 12.21 22.41 4.05
C GLN A 24 13.58 21.89 4.47
N THR A 25 14.61 22.70 4.26
CA THR A 25 15.92 22.52 4.88
C THR A 25 15.90 23.14 6.27
N ALA A 26 15.87 22.27 7.28
CA ALA A 26 16.51 22.40 8.60
C ALA A 26 15.70 21.77 9.75
N ALA A 27 15.38 20.48 9.60
CA ALA A 27 15.80 19.49 10.59
C ALA A 27 16.16 18.28 9.75
N SER A 28 17.37 17.75 9.87
CA SER A 28 17.70 16.44 9.31
C SER A 28 16.88 15.40 10.07
N ASN A 29 15.58 15.31 9.76
CA ASN A 29 14.79 14.15 10.08
C ASN A 29 15.46 13.05 9.27
N ASP A 30 16.24 12.23 9.94
CA ASP A 30 16.99 11.14 9.37
C ASP A 30 16.00 10.18 8.69
N VAL A 31 15.77 10.40 7.39
CA VAL A 31 14.86 9.62 6.55
C VAL A 31 15.67 8.46 6.02
N ASN A 32 15.16 7.25 6.28
CA ASN A 32 15.76 6.00 5.87
C ASN A 32 14.80 5.28 4.93
N GLU A 33 15.32 4.79 3.80
CA GLU A 33 14.59 3.86 2.94
C GLU A 33 14.57 2.48 3.63
N VAL A 34 13.37 1.93 3.83
CA VAL A 34 13.17 0.66 4.53
C VAL A 34 12.14 -0.22 3.82
N GLU A 35 12.48 -1.49 3.63
CA GLU A 35 11.63 -2.46 2.94
C GLU A 35 10.74 -3.23 3.92
N CYS A 36 9.42 -3.19 3.68
CA CYS A 36 8.42 -3.92 4.48
C CYS A 36 8.65 -5.43 4.46
N GLU A 37 8.76 -6.05 5.64
CA GLU A 37 9.02 -7.49 5.78
C GLU A 37 7.82 -8.37 5.36
N CYS A 38 6.62 -7.79 5.25
CA CYS A 38 5.44 -8.51 4.75
C CYS A 38 5.47 -8.56 3.21
N CYS A 39 5.53 -7.38 2.58
CA CYS A 39 5.16 -7.21 1.19
C CYS A 39 6.31 -6.69 0.29
N GLY A 40 7.49 -6.41 0.83
CA GLY A 40 8.65 -5.95 0.06
C GLY A 40 8.50 -4.55 -0.55
N LEU A 41 7.54 -3.75 -0.07
CA LEU A 41 7.42 -2.34 -0.47
C LEU A 41 8.43 -1.50 0.30
N SER A 42 9.25 -0.73 -0.42
CA SER A 42 10.14 0.28 0.17
C SER A 42 9.38 1.56 0.51
N GLU A 43 9.63 2.10 1.70
CA GLU A 43 9.11 3.40 2.15
C GLU A 43 10.22 4.26 2.75
N ASP A 44 10.16 5.56 2.50
CA ASP A 44 11.03 6.56 3.12
C ASP A 44 10.46 6.97 4.48
N CYS A 45 11.15 6.61 5.56
CA CYS A 45 10.63 6.76 6.91
C CYS A 45 11.64 7.38 7.87
N THR A 46 11.14 8.21 8.79
CA THR A 46 11.99 8.73 9.88
C THR A 46 12.44 7.60 10.80
N GLY A 47 13.68 7.64 11.28
CA GLY A 47 14.18 6.62 12.22
C GLY A 47 13.32 6.46 13.48
N ALA A 48 12.69 7.55 13.95
CA ALA A 48 11.75 7.49 15.08
C ALA A 48 10.48 6.71 14.76
N TYR A 49 9.94 6.85 13.54
CA TYR A 49 8.79 6.06 13.10
C TYR A 49 9.14 4.58 12.95
N ILE A 50 10.30 4.28 12.34
CA ILE A 50 10.80 2.90 12.20
C ILE A 50 10.87 2.17 13.55
N ARG A 51 11.44 2.81 14.57
CA ARG A 51 11.53 2.22 15.92
C ARG A 51 10.17 1.94 16.53
N ARG A 52 9.21 2.88 16.42
CA ARG A 52 7.85 2.69 16.96
C ARG A 52 7.10 1.57 16.26
N THR A 53 7.22 1.49 14.93
CA THR A 53 6.59 0.44 14.14
C THR A 53 7.17 -0.92 14.50
N ARG A 54 8.49 -1.06 14.58
CA ARG A 54 9.13 -2.32 15.01
C ARG A 54 8.71 -2.74 16.42
N ALA A 55 8.58 -1.81 17.36
CA ALA A 55 8.08 -2.11 18.70
C ALA A 55 6.62 -2.59 18.68
N ARG A 56 5.78 -2.08 17.76
CA ARG A 56 4.38 -2.49 17.60
C ARG A 56 4.21 -3.85 16.94
N PHE A 57 5.12 -4.23 16.04
CA PHE A 57 5.01 -5.44 15.22
C PHE A 57 6.13 -6.44 15.51
N TYR A 58 6.40 -6.70 16.80
CA TYR A 58 7.27 -7.81 17.24
C TYR A 58 8.66 -7.77 16.61
N GLY A 59 9.23 -6.57 16.49
CA GLY A 59 10.54 -6.32 15.90
C GLY A 59 10.53 -6.12 14.39
N LYS A 60 9.41 -6.36 13.71
CA LYS A 60 9.30 -6.29 12.26
C LYS A 60 8.98 -4.88 11.76
N TRP A 61 9.61 -4.50 10.66
CA TRP A 61 9.18 -3.31 9.92
C TRP A 61 8.03 -3.66 8.98
N VAL A 62 6.92 -2.93 9.13
CA VAL A 62 5.67 -3.12 8.39
C VAL A 62 5.26 -1.78 7.79
N CYS A 63 5.01 -1.74 6.47
CA CYS A 63 4.58 -0.53 5.79
C CYS A 63 3.17 -0.09 6.23
N GLY A 64 2.82 1.16 5.97
CA GLY A 64 1.53 1.73 6.39
C GLY A 64 0.31 0.94 5.89
N LEU A 65 0.37 0.36 4.69
CA LEU A 65 -0.73 -0.45 4.17
C LEU A 65 -0.83 -1.83 4.83
N CYS A 66 0.30 -2.48 5.11
CA CYS A 66 0.32 -3.75 5.80
C CYS A 66 -0.06 -3.58 7.28
N SER A 67 0.26 -2.45 7.92
CA SER A 67 -0.15 -2.21 9.32
C SER A 67 -1.67 -2.15 9.46
N GLU A 68 -2.37 -1.50 8.54
CA GLU A 68 -3.83 -1.47 8.51
C GLU A 68 -4.42 -2.86 8.22
N ALA A 69 -3.82 -3.61 7.30
CA ALA A 69 -4.27 -4.95 6.99
C ALA A 69 -4.11 -5.92 8.17
N VAL A 70 -3.01 -5.82 8.93
CA VAL A 70 -2.82 -6.60 10.16
C VAL A 70 -3.83 -6.19 11.24
N HIS A 71 -4.12 -4.90 11.36
CA HIS A 71 -5.13 -4.42 12.29
C HIS A 71 -6.52 -4.98 11.96
N GLU A 72 -6.91 -4.94 10.69
CA GLU A 72 -8.16 -5.54 10.21
C GLU A 72 -8.22 -7.05 10.45
N GLU A 73 -7.11 -7.77 10.20
CA GLU A 73 -7.05 -9.21 10.46
C GLU A 73 -7.17 -9.53 11.96
N SER A 74 -6.58 -8.70 12.82
CA SER A 74 -6.71 -8.86 14.27
C SER A 74 -8.15 -8.66 14.75
N TYR A 75 -8.90 -7.75 14.12
CA TYR A 75 -10.32 -7.54 14.42
C TYR A 75 -11.18 -8.75 14.04
N LYS A 76 -10.92 -9.36 12.87
CA LYS A 76 -11.63 -10.59 12.42
C LYS A 76 -11.42 -11.78 13.34
N LEU A 77 -10.23 -11.89 13.94
CA LEU A 77 -9.89 -12.93 14.91
C LEU A 77 -10.47 -12.67 16.31
N GLY A 78 -11.26 -11.60 16.49
CA GLY A 78 -11.85 -11.23 17.79
C GLY A 78 -10.87 -10.57 18.74
N GLY A 79 -9.78 -10.00 18.22
CA GLY A 79 -8.69 -9.44 19.00
C GLY A 79 -8.99 -8.07 19.62
N THR A 80 -9.01 -8.02 20.95
CA THR A 80 -8.80 -6.79 21.75
C THR A 80 -7.45 -6.80 22.48
N ARG A 81 -6.63 -7.84 22.28
CA ARG A 81 -5.38 -8.11 23.01
C ARG A 81 -4.19 -8.28 22.07
N ASN A 82 -2.99 -7.96 22.56
CA ASN A 82 -1.73 -8.08 21.80
C ASN A 82 -1.49 -9.49 21.23
N ILE A 83 -1.84 -10.58 21.93
CA ILE A 83 -1.61 -11.97 21.42
C ILE A 83 -2.26 -12.19 20.05
N VAL A 84 -3.45 -11.63 19.81
CA VAL A 84 -4.16 -11.76 18.52
C VAL A 84 -3.50 -10.92 17.43
N GLN A 85 -2.78 -9.85 17.80
CA GLN A 85 -2.06 -9.02 16.85
C GLN A 85 -0.84 -9.73 16.24
N GLU A 86 -0.14 -10.58 17.02
CA GLU A 86 0.97 -11.40 16.52
C GLU A 86 0.47 -12.44 15.52
N GLU A 87 -0.60 -13.15 15.87
CA GLU A 87 -1.23 -14.15 14.98
C GLU A 87 -1.77 -13.50 13.70
N ALA A 88 -2.38 -12.32 13.81
CA ALA A 88 -2.81 -11.52 12.67
C ALA A 88 -1.64 -11.08 11.77
N LEU A 89 -0.50 -10.72 12.36
CA LEU A 89 0.71 -10.38 11.63
C LEU A 89 1.22 -11.59 10.83
N ASP A 90 1.33 -12.76 11.47
CA ASP A 90 1.76 -13.98 10.80
C ASP A 90 0.80 -14.44 9.69
N ALA A 91 -0.51 -14.35 9.94
CA ALA A 91 -1.53 -14.62 8.94
C ALA A 91 -1.38 -13.69 7.73
N HIS A 92 -1.19 -12.39 7.96
CA HIS A 92 -0.97 -11.42 6.89
C HIS A 92 0.34 -11.67 6.13
N MET A 93 1.44 -11.97 6.83
CA MET A 93 2.72 -12.31 6.20
C MET A 93 2.60 -13.56 5.30
N ASN A 94 1.77 -14.54 5.67
CA ASN A 94 1.51 -15.70 4.82
C ASN A 94 0.78 -15.31 3.52
N VAL A 95 -0.22 -14.44 3.62
CA VAL A 95 -0.92 -13.89 2.44
C VAL A 95 0.05 -13.14 1.54
N CYS A 96 0.89 -12.25 2.10
CA CYS A 96 1.87 -11.52 1.32
C CYS A 96 2.93 -12.44 0.68
N ARG A 97 3.43 -13.46 1.40
CA ARG A 97 4.36 -14.44 0.83
C ARG A 97 3.75 -15.19 -0.35
N ALA A 98 2.49 -15.61 -0.25
CA ALA A 98 1.77 -16.24 -1.36
C ALA A 98 1.62 -15.27 -2.54
N PHE A 99 1.21 -14.03 -2.30
CA PHE A 99 1.08 -12.99 -3.32
C PHE A 99 2.42 -12.70 -4.02
N ASN A 100 3.51 -12.59 -3.26
CA ASN A 100 4.85 -12.33 -3.79
C ASN A 100 5.34 -13.47 -4.69
N ARG A 101 5.05 -14.72 -4.34
CA ARG A 101 5.48 -15.90 -5.12
C ARG A 101 4.61 -16.20 -6.34
N THR A 102 3.39 -15.69 -6.38
CA THR A 102 2.41 -16.00 -7.43
C THR A 102 2.07 -14.76 -8.25
N VAL A 103 1.30 -13.85 -7.65
CA VAL A 103 0.73 -12.69 -8.34
C VAL A 103 1.81 -11.73 -8.80
N ARG A 104 2.81 -11.40 -7.98
CA ARG A 104 3.88 -10.47 -8.42
C ARG A 104 4.77 -11.05 -9.50
N VAL A 105 5.10 -12.34 -9.43
CA VAL A 105 5.98 -13.02 -10.40
C VAL A 105 5.33 -13.07 -11.77
N ASN A 106 4.03 -13.38 -11.84
CA ASN A 106 3.31 -13.40 -13.11
C ASN A 106 1.83 -13.01 -12.89
N PRO A 107 1.52 -11.70 -12.93
CA PRO A 107 0.16 -11.21 -12.71
C PRO A 107 -0.84 -11.74 -13.74
N ALA A 108 -0.42 -11.84 -15.01
CA ALA A 108 -1.27 -12.30 -16.10
C ALA A 108 -1.68 -13.77 -15.94
N MET A 109 -0.73 -14.66 -15.62
CA MET A 109 -1.04 -16.08 -15.35
C MET A 109 -1.86 -16.26 -14.09
N SER A 110 -1.55 -15.51 -13.03
CA SER A 110 -2.33 -15.55 -11.78
C SER A 110 -3.78 -15.14 -12.01
N LEU A 111 -4.02 -14.09 -12.82
CA LEU A 111 -5.36 -13.67 -13.23
C LEU A 111 -6.05 -14.74 -14.08
N ALA A 112 -5.38 -15.29 -15.10
CA ALA A 112 -5.93 -16.33 -15.95
C ALA A 112 -6.32 -17.59 -15.15
N TYR A 113 -5.50 -17.99 -14.18
CA TYR A 113 -5.80 -19.10 -13.28
C TYR A 113 -7.00 -18.80 -12.38
N ALA A 114 -7.07 -17.61 -11.79
CA ALA A 114 -8.19 -17.18 -10.97
C ALA A 114 -9.50 -17.18 -11.76
N MET A 115 -9.51 -16.62 -12.98
CA MET A 115 -10.66 -16.63 -13.88
C MET A 115 -11.10 -18.06 -14.22
N ARG A 116 -10.16 -18.93 -14.59
CA ARG A 116 -10.45 -20.35 -14.87
C ARG A 116 -11.10 -21.04 -13.65
N ARG A 117 -10.59 -20.78 -12.45
CA ARG A 117 -11.14 -21.34 -11.21
C ARG A 117 -12.57 -20.85 -10.97
N ILE A 118 -12.84 -19.56 -11.14
CA ILE A 118 -14.19 -18.98 -11.00
C ILE A 118 -15.17 -19.64 -11.97
N LEU A 119 -14.79 -19.77 -13.24
CA LEU A 119 -15.65 -20.39 -14.27
C LEU A 119 -15.95 -21.86 -13.94
N ARG A 120 -14.96 -22.63 -13.48
CA ARG A 120 -15.15 -24.03 -13.05
C ARG A 120 -16.08 -24.18 -11.85
N THR A 121 -15.87 -23.39 -10.79
CA THR A 121 -16.70 -23.48 -9.58
C THR A 121 -18.17 -23.14 -9.85
N ASN A 122 -18.44 -22.25 -10.81
CA ASN A 122 -19.81 -21.92 -11.23
C ASN A 122 -20.47 -23.04 -12.04
N SER A 123 -19.70 -23.84 -12.79
CA SER A 123 -20.22 -25.02 -13.49
C SER A 123 -20.65 -26.13 -12.52
N HIS A 124 -19.92 -26.32 -11.41
CA HIS A 124 -20.22 -27.36 -10.41
C HIS A 124 -21.41 -27.06 -9.50
N LYS A 125 -21.87 -25.81 -9.44
CA LYS A 125 -23.08 -25.41 -8.67
C LYS A 125 -24.39 -25.58 -9.47
N LYS A 126 -24.30 -25.94 -10.76
CA LYS A 126 -25.43 -26.13 -11.68
C LYS A 126 -25.69 -27.61 -12.01
N ALA A 127 -25.00 -28.53 -11.35
CA ALA A 127 -25.17 -29.97 -11.48
C ALA A 127 -25.82 -30.55 -10.22
#